data_AF-A0AAP2HQ43-F1
#
_entry.id   AF-A0AAP2HQ43-F1
#
_cell.length_a   1.000
_cell.length_b   1.000
_cell.length_c   1.000
_cell.angle_alpha   90.00
_cell.angle_beta   90.00
_cell.angle_gamma   90.00
#
_symmetry.space_group_name_H-M   'P 1'
#
loop_
_entity.id
_entity.type
_entity.pdbx_description
1 polymer ?
#
loop_
_entity_poly.entity_id
_entity_poly.type
_entity_poly.pdbx_seq_one_letter_code
_entity_poly.pdbx_strand_id
1 'polypeptide(L)'
;MPPIPLPALLDRILRTVLRRYRLPPLARSSSLDASTNAATVIATVIEEARVALAAHTAPEAALQDRFVAALARMIRDAVDPHMGDPAFQAAVLRHDAPSVRDYAALSAHADQDRRALRSTVNTLAHPAKRERCAHAWQRDALAELHTAAFSASWSAFDATVRRWRAHPDTASDPVFSRELAKLTDSPALARLQRIDALASDPSVRRYRALLARHGPQSGSALAVAQGVTSRQRGAAVEAAAAQALDAVAQRLDAHDGTPRYRVVTSMRVPSAIPGPHDRAKTEWDAVLLERANDDAQAPVWNVCFLVEAKASADAATTDLPRLQRGLRLLAQADGDTVYSFDTRQGAVRVTGASLGALTTDEATLPREVMYCCDERAEVTPRLLGAASRMQLLCAQASLDYASTLLRTGDADPRMLGVIWEALIGVPQWRSVLHQYSTLRQVRELMVRIDDLLVAIDDAAA
;
A
#
# COMPACT_ATOMS: atom_id res chain seq x y z
N MET A 1 26.16 -9.22 -19.46
CA MET A 1 26.38 -8.57 -20.76
C MET A 1 26.38 -7.06 -20.57
N PRO A 2 27.06 -6.25 -21.40
CA PRO A 2 26.93 -4.80 -21.33
C PRO A 2 25.48 -4.38 -21.64
N PRO A 3 24.97 -3.29 -21.04
CA PRO A 3 23.63 -2.79 -21.32
C PRO A 3 23.50 -2.42 -22.80
N ILE A 4 22.33 -2.66 -23.40
CA ILE A 4 22.03 -2.22 -24.77
C ILE A 4 22.01 -0.69 -24.77
N PRO A 5 22.77 -0.01 -25.64
CA PRO A 5 22.76 1.45 -25.68
C PRO A 5 21.38 1.94 -26.10
N LEU A 6 20.82 2.89 -25.34
CA LEU A 6 19.59 3.58 -25.74
C LEU A 6 19.80 4.32 -27.07
N PRO A 7 18.76 4.39 -27.93
CA PRO A 7 18.75 5.31 -29.06
C PRO A 7 19.16 6.72 -28.64
N ALA A 8 20.05 7.37 -29.39
CA ALA A 8 20.65 8.65 -29.00
C ALA A 8 19.61 9.75 -28.77
N LEU A 9 18.54 9.77 -29.59
CA LEU A 9 17.43 10.70 -29.44
C LEU A 9 16.64 10.43 -28.14
N LEU A 10 16.40 9.17 -27.79
CA LEU A 10 15.75 8.80 -26.53
C LEU A 10 16.60 9.23 -25.32
N ASP A 11 17.89 8.94 -25.34
CA ASP A 11 18.81 9.38 -24.28
C ASP A 11 18.82 10.92 -24.13
N ARG A 12 18.78 11.65 -25.24
CA ARG A 12 18.66 13.12 -25.22
C ARG A 12 17.36 13.57 -24.56
N ILE A 13 16.20 13.02 -24.95
CA ILE A 13 14.90 13.35 -24.35
C ILE A 13 14.92 13.09 -22.83
N LEU A 14 15.42 11.93 -22.39
CA LEU A 14 15.47 11.55 -20.98
C LEU A 14 16.41 12.43 -20.14
N ARG A 15 17.43 13.05 -20.77
CA ARG A 15 18.35 13.98 -20.12
C ARG A 15 17.81 15.41 -20.06
N THR A 16 17.06 15.85 -21.07
CA THR A 16 16.55 17.24 -21.14
C THR A 16 15.21 17.41 -20.44
N VAL A 17 14.46 16.33 -20.23
CA VAL A 17 13.15 16.39 -19.56
C VAL A 17 13.25 17.03 -18.17
N LEU A 18 12.35 17.99 -17.92
CA LEU A 18 12.33 18.72 -16.66
C LEU A 18 11.85 17.83 -15.50
N ARG A 19 12.72 17.56 -14.54
CA ARG A 19 12.42 16.69 -13.39
C ARG A 19 11.96 17.47 -12.16
N ARG A 20 10.71 17.94 -12.19
CA ARG A 20 10.11 18.77 -11.13
C ARG A 20 9.98 18.09 -9.78
N TYR A 21 9.93 16.75 -9.73
CA TYR A 21 9.79 16.00 -8.49
C TYR A 21 11.10 15.81 -7.73
N ARG A 22 12.26 16.13 -8.34
CA ARG A 22 13.56 15.99 -7.69
C ARG A 22 13.58 16.70 -6.35
N LEU A 23 14.09 16.00 -5.34
CA LEU A 23 14.26 16.59 -4.02
C LEU A 23 15.41 17.60 -4.04
N PRO A 24 15.30 18.71 -3.29
CA PRO A 24 16.45 19.56 -3.04
C PRO A 24 17.53 18.78 -2.27
N PRO A 25 18.81 19.21 -2.34
CA PRO A 25 19.86 18.67 -1.49
C PRO A 25 19.45 18.72 -0.02
N LEU A 26 19.67 17.61 0.69
CA LEU A 26 19.35 17.52 2.11
C LEU A 26 20.29 18.43 2.91
N ALA A 27 19.72 19.36 3.69
CA ALA A 27 20.48 20.16 4.62
C ALA A 27 21.09 19.27 5.73
N ARG A 28 22.25 19.66 6.26
CA ARG A 28 22.85 18.97 7.41
C ARG A 28 21.96 19.10 8.63
N SER A 29 21.87 18.06 9.47
CA SER A 29 21.09 18.14 10.71
C SER A 29 21.54 19.30 11.60
N SER A 30 22.84 19.65 11.55
CA SER A 30 23.45 20.78 12.27
C SER A 30 22.94 22.15 11.88
N SER A 31 22.41 22.28 10.67
CA SER A 31 21.86 23.53 10.14
C SER A 31 20.36 23.69 10.35
N LEU A 32 19.67 22.65 10.86
CA LEU A 32 18.25 22.71 11.13
C LEU A 32 17.98 23.47 12.44
N ASP A 33 16.99 24.35 12.40
CA ASP A 33 16.58 25.15 13.55
C ASP A 33 15.45 24.48 14.35
N ALA A 34 15.07 25.11 15.46
CA ALA A 34 13.96 24.64 16.28
C ALA A 34 12.60 24.78 15.58
N SER A 35 12.45 25.66 14.59
CA SER A 35 11.19 25.88 13.85
C SER A 35 10.93 24.79 12.80
N THR A 36 11.99 24.09 12.38
CA THR A 36 11.93 23.01 11.39
C THR A 36 10.99 21.90 11.87
N ASN A 37 10.12 21.44 10.96
CA ASN A 37 9.19 20.34 11.21
C ASN A 37 9.92 19.09 11.75
N ALA A 38 9.37 18.48 12.81
CA ALA A 38 9.95 17.31 13.45
C ALA A 38 10.20 16.12 12.50
N ALA A 39 9.29 15.89 11.55
CA ALA A 39 9.42 14.83 10.56
C ALA A 39 10.61 15.07 9.60
N THR A 40 10.86 16.32 9.23
CA THR A 40 12.02 16.72 8.43
C THR A 40 13.32 16.48 9.20
N VAL A 41 13.38 16.88 10.49
CA VAL A 41 14.54 16.63 11.34
C VAL A 41 14.82 15.13 11.44
N ILE A 42 13.80 14.32 11.69
CA ILE A 42 13.93 12.86 11.75
C ILE A 42 14.47 12.31 10.43
N ALA A 43 13.87 12.67 9.28
CA ALA A 43 14.32 12.20 7.98
C ALA A 43 15.81 12.54 7.73
N THR A 44 16.22 13.77 8.08
CA THR A 44 17.60 14.22 7.92
C THR A 44 18.57 13.44 8.79
N VAL A 45 18.25 13.28 10.08
CA VAL A 45 19.11 12.58 11.04
C VAL A 45 19.26 11.10 10.68
N ILE A 46 18.18 10.45 10.21
CA ILE A 46 18.23 9.07 9.73
C ILE A 46 19.14 8.94 8.52
N GLU A 47 19.07 9.86 7.56
CA GLU A 47 19.93 9.81 6.37
C GLU A 47 21.41 10.02 6.72
N GLU A 48 21.73 10.95 7.63
CA GLU A 48 23.12 11.14 8.09
C GLU A 48 23.66 9.88 8.78
N ALA A 49 22.86 9.23 9.62
CA ALA A 49 23.23 7.96 10.23
C ALA A 49 23.43 6.85 9.20
N ARG A 50 22.53 6.73 8.22
CA ARG A 50 22.65 5.76 7.13
C ARG A 50 23.93 5.98 6.31
N VAL A 51 24.29 7.23 6.03
CA VAL A 51 25.53 7.57 5.33
C VAL A 51 26.76 7.16 6.14
N ALA A 52 26.79 7.45 7.45
CA ALA A 52 27.87 7.02 8.34
C ALA A 52 28.02 5.50 8.35
N LEU A 53 26.92 4.77 8.53
CA LEU A 53 26.91 3.31 8.52
C LEU A 53 27.39 2.72 7.19
N ALA A 54 26.99 3.31 6.06
CA ALA A 54 27.45 2.91 4.72
C ALA A 54 28.95 3.17 4.52
N ALA A 55 29.51 4.17 5.19
CA ALA A 55 30.95 4.45 5.23
C ALA A 55 31.70 3.63 6.29
N HIS A 56 31.04 2.65 6.93
CA HIS A 56 31.56 1.84 8.04
C HIS A 56 32.02 2.67 9.25
N THR A 57 31.42 3.85 9.47
CA THR A 57 31.63 4.67 10.66
C THR A 57 30.43 4.66 11.59
N ALA A 58 30.66 4.84 12.88
CA ALA A 58 29.58 4.94 13.87
C ALA A 58 28.89 6.32 13.75
N PRO A 59 27.54 6.38 13.79
CA PRO A 59 26.82 7.65 13.88
C PRO A 59 27.23 8.44 15.14
N GLU A 60 27.33 9.76 15.01
CA GLU A 60 27.67 10.63 16.14
C GLU A 60 26.58 10.62 17.21
N ALA A 61 26.96 10.71 18.50
CA ALA A 61 26.02 10.73 19.61
C ALA A 61 25.00 11.89 19.52
N ALA A 62 25.41 13.04 18.97
CA ALA A 62 24.53 14.19 18.76
C ALA A 62 23.35 13.89 17.80
N LEU A 63 23.49 12.90 16.90
CA LEU A 63 22.39 12.46 16.04
C LEU A 63 21.32 11.73 16.84
N GLN A 64 21.70 10.88 17.80
CA GLN A 64 20.77 10.20 18.68
C GLN A 64 19.95 11.21 19.49
N ASP A 65 20.60 12.19 20.11
CA ASP A 65 19.92 13.21 20.93
C ASP A 65 18.89 14.00 20.09
N ARG A 66 19.26 14.37 18.87
CA ARG A 66 18.36 15.06 17.93
C ARG A 66 17.21 14.20 17.46
N PHE A 67 17.47 12.94 17.15
CA PHE A 67 16.41 11.99 16.79
C PHE A 67 15.40 11.85 17.92
N VAL A 68 15.87 11.64 19.15
CA VAL A 68 15.03 11.49 20.34
C VAL A 68 14.20 12.75 20.59
N ALA A 69 14.83 13.93 20.55
CA ALA A 69 14.13 15.20 20.74
C ALA A 69 13.06 15.45 19.66
N ALA A 70 13.39 15.17 18.39
CA ALA A 70 12.46 15.33 17.28
C ALA A 70 11.30 14.32 17.32
N LEU A 71 11.58 13.06 17.69
CA LEU A 71 10.55 12.04 17.86
C LEU A 71 9.60 12.37 19.01
N ALA A 72 10.12 12.84 20.15
CA ALA A 72 9.29 13.29 21.27
C ALA A 72 8.36 14.45 20.86
N ARG A 73 8.87 15.42 20.08
CA ARG A 73 8.05 16.51 19.53
C ARG A 73 6.99 15.98 18.57
N MET A 74 7.36 15.10 17.64
CA MET A 74 6.42 14.50 16.70
C MET A 74 5.30 13.72 17.40
N ILE A 75 5.61 13.01 18.50
CA ILE A 75 4.62 12.31 19.31
C ILE A 75 3.69 13.30 20.03
N ARG A 76 4.22 14.37 20.64
CA ARG A 76 3.42 15.45 21.24
C ARG A 76 2.43 16.05 20.26
N ASP A 77 2.90 16.40 19.07
CA ASP A 77 2.05 16.94 18.01
C ASP A 77 0.96 15.93 17.58
N ALA A 78 1.31 14.64 17.52
CA ALA A 78 0.39 13.60 17.07
C ALA A 78 -0.68 13.23 18.11
N VAL A 79 -0.41 13.35 19.42
CA VAL A 79 -1.41 13.10 20.47
C VAL A 79 -2.36 14.27 20.73
N ASP A 80 -2.12 15.44 20.13
CA ASP A 80 -2.97 16.62 20.32
C ASP A 80 -4.45 16.31 19.99
N PRO A 81 -5.41 16.51 20.93
CA PRO A 81 -6.80 16.09 20.74
C PRO A 81 -7.53 16.76 19.56
N HIS A 82 -7.06 17.91 19.09
CA HIS A 82 -7.72 18.73 18.08
C HIS A 82 -7.01 18.67 16.73
N MET A 83 -5.69 18.80 16.72
CA MET A 83 -4.86 18.92 15.52
C MET A 83 -3.96 17.70 15.27
N GLY A 84 -3.96 16.73 16.18
CA GLY A 84 -3.12 15.54 16.09
C GLY A 84 -3.60 14.49 15.08
N ASP A 85 -2.93 13.35 15.07
CA ASP A 85 -3.20 12.24 14.14
C ASP A 85 -4.22 11.25 14.75
N PRO A 86 -5.45 11.15 14.22
CA PRO A 86 -6.48 10.27 14.77
C PRO A 86 -6.09 8.79 14.76
N ALA A 87 -5.30 8.33 13.79
CA ALA A 87 -4.86 6.93 13.74
C ALA A 87 -3.87 6.64 14.85
N PHE A 88 -2.92 7.55 15.08
CA PHE A 88 -1.98 7.40 16.19
C PHE A 88 -2.68 7.47 17.55
N GLN A 89 -3.62 8.40 17.74
CA GLN A 89 -4.42 8.48 18.96
C GLN A 89 -5.22 7.19 19.22
N ALA A 90 -5.76 6.57 18.16
CA ALA A 90 -6.44 5.29 18.26
C ALA A 90 -5.47 4.16 18.65
N ALA A 91 -4.24 4.19 18.15
CA ALA A 91 -3.19 3.24 18.51
C ALA A 91 -2.78 3.37 20.00
N VAL A 92 -2.57 4.61 20.48
CA VAL A 92 -2.30 4.88 21.91
C VAL A 92 -3.45 4.40 22.79
N LEU A 93 -4.69 4.70 22.42
CA LEU A 93 -5.86 4.25 23.18
C LEU A 93 -6.00 2.73 23.22
N ARG A 94 -5.68 2.03 22.11
CA ARG A 94 -5.63 0.56 22.05
C ARG A 94 -4.49 -0.02 22.90
N HIS A 95 -3.37 0.69 22.98
CA HIS A 95 -2.26 0.31 23.84
C HIS A 95 -2.67 0.40 25.32
N ASP A 96 -3.29 1.51 25.74
CA ASP A 96 -3.62 1.76 27.15
C ASP A 96 -4.87 1.03 27.68
N ALA A 97 -5.93 0.91 26.86
CA ALA A 97 -7.22 0.40 27.33
C ALA A 97 -7.43 -1.08 26.96
N PRO A 98 -7.51 -2.00 27.93
CA PRO A 98 -7.75 -3.43 27.66
C PRO A 98 -9.06 -3.67 26.90
N SER A 99 -10.11 -2.92 27.19
CA SER A 99 -11.41 -3.02 26.49
C SER A 99 -11.31 -2.64 25.02
N VAL A 100 -10.48 -1.65 24.67
CA VAL A 100 -10.23 -1.24 23.29
C VAL A 100 -9.38 -2.28 22.57
N ARG A 101 -8.39 -2.87 23.24
CA ARG A 101 -7.57 -3.95 22.69
C ARG A 101 -8.41 -5.19 22.36
N ASP A 102 -9.27 -5.59 23.29
CA ASP A 102 -10.24 -6.69 23.13
C ASP A 102 -11.20 -6.39 21.96
N TYR A 103 -11.82 -5.20 21.96
CA TYR A 103 -12.71 -4.76 20.89
C TYR A 103 -12.03 -4.80 19.51
N ALA A 104 -10.81 -4.29 19.39
CA ALA A 104 -10.08 -4.24 18.14
C ALA A 104 -9.70 -5.65 17.63
N ALA A 105 -9.31 -6.56 18.52
CA ALA A 105 -8.98 -7.95 18.17
C ALA A 105 -10.20 -8.72 17.67
N LEU A 106 -11.35 -8.56 18.33
CA LEU A 106 -12.62 -9.17 17.92
C LEU A 106 -13.16 -8.54 16.62
N SER A 107 -13.10 -7.21 16.50
CA SER A 107 -13.62 -6.49 15.33
C SER A 107 -12.92 -6.87 14.03
N ALA A 108 -11.63 -7.24 14.07
CA ALA A 108 -10.88 -7.71 12.91
C ALA A 108 -11.50 -8.96 12.25
N HIS A 109 -12.23 -9.77 13.01
CA HIS A 109 -12.87 -11.02 12.54
C HIS A 109 -14.40 -10.92 12.43
N ALA A 110 -14.98 -9.75 12.73
CA ALA A 110 -16.42 -9.59 12.86
C ALA A 110 -17.16 -9.92 11.56
N ASP A 111 -16.66 -9.53 10.38
CA ASP A 111 -17.32 -9.86 9.11
C ASP A 111 -17.28 -11.35 8.76
N GLN A 112 -16.23 -12.06 9.16
CA GLN A 112 -16.17 -13.51 9.03
C GLN A 112 -17.18 -14.17 9.96
N ASP A 113 -17.23 -13.74 11.23
CA ASP A 113 -18.18 -14.26 12.22
C ASP A 113 -19.63 -14.01 11.81
N ARG A 114 -19.93 -12.81 11.29
CA ARG A 114 -21.26 -12.47 10.73
C ARG A 114 -21.65 -13.39 9.59
N ARG A 115 -20.74 -13.62 8.63
CA ARG A 115 -21.00 -14.50 7.49
C ARG A 115 -21.20 -15.94 7.92
N ALA A 116 -20.37 -16.44 8.84
CA ALA A 116 -20.50 -17.78 9.38
C ALA A 116 -21.86 -17.98 10.07
N LEU A 117 -22.24 -17.06 10.97
CA LEU A 117 -23.50 -17.14 11.68
C LEU A 117 -24.71 -17.03 10.73
N ARG A 118 -24.69 -16.10 9.78
CA ARG A 118 -25.74 -15.97 8.76
C ARG A 118 -25.83 -17.21 7.87
N SER A 119 -24.70 -17.84 7.54
CA SER A 119 -24.69 -19.10 6.80
C SER A 119 -25.37 -20.21 7.60
N THR A 120 -25.06 -20.36 8.89
CA THR A 120 -25.71 -21.35 9.76
C THR A 120 -27.22 -21.10 9.89
N VAL A 121 -27.62 -19.84 10.08
CA VAL A 121 -29.04 -19.45 10.13
C VAL A 121 -29.71 -19.73 8.79
N ASN A 122 -29.07 -19.46 7.65
CA ASN A 122 -29.64 -19.77 6.34
C ASN A 122 -29.76 -21.28 6.11
N THR A 123 -28.84 -22.10 6.61
CA THR A 123 -28.96 -23.56 6.55
C THR A 123 -30.17 -24.07 7.35
N LEU A 124 -30.42 -23.46 8.52
CA LEU A 124 -31.54 -23.82 9.40
C LEU A 124 -32.88 -23.27 8.90
N ALA A 125 -32.92 -21.98 8.56
CA ALA A 125 -34.10 -21.17 8.31
C ALA A 125 -34.23 -20.69 6.87
N HIS A 126 -33.73 -21.47 5.90
CA HIS A 126 -33.87 -21.14 4.48
C HIS A 126 -35.36 -20.89 4.12
N PRO A 127 -35.71 -19.84 3.35
CA PRO A 127 -37.10 -19.53 2.99
C PRO A 127 -37.86 -20.73 2.38
N ALA A 128 -37.22 -21.48 1.48
CA ALA A 128 -37.78 -22.70 0.88
C ALA A 128 -37.96 -23.89 1.86
N LYS A 129 -37.28 -23.92 3.02
CA LYS A 129 -37.55 -24.89 4.09
C LYS A 129 -38.75 -24.45 4.92
N ARG A 130 -38.90 -23.14 5.17
CA ARG A 130 -40.04 -22.55 5.88
C ARG A 130 -41.38 -22.87 5.20
N GLU A 131 -41.43 -22.84 3.88
CA GLU A 131 -42.63 -23.20 3.10
C GLU A 131 -43.03 -24.68 3.22
N ARG A 132 -42.08 -25.56 3.58
CA ARG A 132 -42.26 -27.00 3.70
C ARG A 132 -42.48 -27.48 5.14
N CYS A 133 -42.32 -26.61 6.14
CA CYS A 133 -42.58 -26.95 7.54
C CYS A 133 -44.08 -27.12 7.78
N ALA A 134 -44.49 -28.29 8.29
CA ALA A 134 -45.90 -28.60 8.56
C ALA A 134 -46.48 -27.75 9.70
N HIS A 135 -45.68 -27.46 10.73
CA HIS A 135 -46.13 -26.77 11.94
C HIS A 135 -46.00 -25.25 11.84
N ALA A 136 -47.06 -24.53 12.22
CA ALA A 136 -47.09 -23.06 12.19
C ALA A 136 -46.04 -22.42 13.12
N TRP A 137 -45.92 -22.92 14.35
CA TRP A 137 -44.94 -22.44 15.33
C TRP A 137 -43.48 -22.52 14.80
N GLN A 138 -43.17 -23.55 14.01
CA GLN A 138 -41.82 -23.74 13.44
C GLN A 138 -41.55 -22.72 12.33
N ARG A 139 -42.57 -22.37 11.53
CA ARG A 139 -42.44 -21.32 10.51
C ARG A 139 -42.19 -19.95 11.13
N ASP A 140 -42.88 -19.65 12.23
CA ASP A 140 -42.73 -18.40 12.98
C ASP A 140 -41.33 -18.32 13.61
N ALA A 141 -40.87 -19.41 14.23
CA ALA A 141 -39.52 -19.50 14.79
C ALA A 141 -38.42 -19.26 13.75
N LEU A 142 -38.51 -19.92 12.58
CA LEU A 142 -37.53 -19.74 11.51
C LEU A 142 -37.57 -18.32 10.92
N ALA A 143 -38.75 -17.72 10.78
CA ALA A 143 -38.88 -16.34 10.29
C ALA A 143 -38.27 -15.32 11.27
N GLU A 144 -38.48 -15.51 12.56
CA GLU A 144 -37.97 -14.61 13.58
C GLU A 144 -36.45 -14.74 13.76
N LEU A 145 -35.92 -15.97 13.74
CA LEU A 145 -34.48 -16.22 13.77
C LEU A 145 -33.77 -15.62 12.56
N HIS A 146 -34.35 -15.77 11.36
CA HIS A 146 -33.83 -15.14 10.17
C HIS A 146 -33.85 -13.62 10.33
N THR A 147 -34.98 -13.00 10.70
CA THR A 147 -35.08 -11.55 10.90
C THR A 147 -34.05 -11.03 11.92
N ALA A 148 -33.91 -11.71 13.06
CA ALA A 148 -32.97 -11.32 14.10
C ALA A 148 -31.50 -11.46 13.67
N ALA A 149 -31.14 -12.42 12.82
CA ALA A 149 -29.77 -12.57 12.30
C ALA A 149 -29.34 -11.42 11.36
N PHE A 150 -30.31 -10.65 10.84
CA PHE A 150 -30.07 -9.52 9.93
C PHE A 150 -30.33 -8.15 10.58
N SER A 151 -30.83 -8.07 11.82
CA SER A 151 -31.14 -6.81 12.51
C SER A 151 -29.93 -6.11 13.18
N ALA A 152 -28.72 -6.62 12.99
CA ALA A 152 -27.46 -6.07 13.48
C ALA A 152 -27.33 -5.95 15.03
N SER A 153 -28.17 -6.65 15.80
CA SER A 153 -28.05 -6.78 17.26
C SER A 153 -27.89 -8.26 17.66
N TRP A 154 -26.69 -8.63 18.10
CA TRP A 154 -26.38 -10.03 18.41
C TRP A 154 -26.89 -10.46 19.77
N SER A 155 -27.03 -9.51 20.71
CA SER A 155 -27.75 -9.72 21.97
C SER A 155 -29.23 -10.01 21.74
N ALA A 156 -29.89 -9.28 20.84
CA ALA A 156 -31.28 -9.55 20.48
C ALA A 156 -31.43 -10.91 19.76
N PHE A 157 -30.49 -11.26 18.87
CA PHE A 157 -30.47 -12.57 18.22
C PHE A 157 -30.36 -13.72 19.23
N ASP A 158 -29.42 -13.66 20.19
CA ASP A 158 -29.29 -14.68 21.24
C ASP A 158 -30.53 -14.77 22.13
N ALA A 159 -31.15 -13.63 22.47
CA ALA A 159 -32.42 -13.62 23.21
C ALA A 159 -33.54 -14.34 22.44
N THR A 160 -33.63 -14.13 21.11
CA THR A 160 -34.57 -14.86 20.23
C THR A 160 -34.28 -16.36 20.23
N VAL A 161 -33.00 -16.76 20.08
CA VAL A 161 -32.61 -18.18 20.10
C VAL A 161 -32.97 -18.84 21.45
N ARG A 162 -32.66 -18.19 22.57
CA ARG A 162 -32.96 -18.68 23.92
C ARG A 162 -34.47 -18.79 24.17
N ARG A 163 -35.26 -17.81 23.72
CA ARG A 163 -36.72 -17.84 23.85
C ARG A 163 -37.31 -19.04 23.12
N TRP A 164 -36.88 -19.29 21.88
CA TRP A 164 -37.35 -20.45 21.11
C TRP A 164 -36.87 -21.77 21.70
N ARG A 165 -35.65 -21.83 22.24
CA ARG A 165 -35.17 -23.01 22.96
C ARG A 165 -36.00 -23.34 24.21
N ALA A 166 -36.53 -22.32 24.89
CA ALA A 166 -37.41 -22.49 26.05
C ALA A 166 -38.88 -22.76 25.68
N HIS A 167 -39.24 -22.71 24.39
CA HIS A 167 -40.61 -22.91 23.94
C HIS A 167 -41.03 -24.39 24.07
N PRO A 168 -42.23 -24.70 24.63
CA PRO A 168 -42.68 -26.08 24.84
C PRO A 168 -42.68 -26.94 23.57
N ASP A 169 -43.15 -26.39 22.45
CA ASP A 169 -43.18 -27.11 21.17
C ASP A 169 -41.79 -27.45 20.61
N THR A 170 -40.77 -26.64 20.95
CA THR A 170 -39.38 -26.91 20.55
C THR A 170 -38.77 -28.04 21.37
N ALA A 171 -39.18 -28.21 22.63
CA ALA A 171 -38.75 -29.35 23.44
C ALA A 171 -39.24 -30.70 22.89
N SER A 172 -40.38 -30.67 22.19
CA SER A 172 -40.96 -31.84 21.51
C SER A 172 -40.28 -32.20 20.18
N ASP A 173 -39.44 -31.32 19.62
CA ASP A 173 -38.63 -31.57 18.42
C ASP A 173 -37.12 -31.60 18.75
N PRO A 174 -36.54 -32.80 18.98
CA PRO A 174 -35.15 -32.93 19.38
C PRO A 174 -34.15 -32.51 18.29
N VAL A 175 -34.54 -32.51 17.02
CA VAL A 175 -33.68 -32.06 15.92
C VAL A 175 -33.61 -30.54 15.93
N PHE A 176 -34.76 -29.87 16.01
CA PHE A 176 -34.81 -28.41 16.04
C PHE A 176 -34.15 -27.85 17.31
N SER A 177 -34.39 -28.46 18.47
CA SER A 177 -33.73 -28.11 19.74
C SER A 177 -32.19 -28.19 19.65
N ARG A 178 -31.67 -29.23 18.98
CA ARG A 178 -30.22 -29.40 18.76
C ARG A 178 -29.64 -28.32 17.84
N GLU A 179 -30.36 -27.93 16.79
CA GLU A 179 -29.91 -26.86 15.89
C GLU A 179 -29.90 -25.49 16.58
N LEU A 180 -30.86 -25.20 17.48
CA LEU A 180 -30.83 -23.99 18.31
C LEU A 180 -29.69 -24.01 19.35
N ALA A 181 -29.39 -25.18 19.92
CA ALA A 181 -28.24 -25.34 20.81
C ALA A 181 -26.93 -25.01 20.08
N LYS A 182 -26.73 -25.51 18.85
CA LYS A 182 -25.56 -25.17 18.01
C LYS A 182 -25.42 -23.66 17.75
N LEU A 183 -26.52 -22.94 17.57
CA LEU A 183 -26.50 -21.49 17.40
C LEU A 183 -26.08 -20.77 18.68
N THR A 184 -26.58 -21.22 19.83
CA THR A 184 -26.25 -20.65 21.15
C THR A 184 -24.77 -20.91 21.52
N ASP A 185 -24.29 -22.12 21.23
CA ASP A 185 -22.93 -22.56 21.57
C ASP A 185 -21.88 -22.10 20.53
N SER A 186 -22.29 -21.31 19.54
CA SER A 186 -21.42 -20.81 18.48
C SER A 186 -20.38 -19.83 19.02
N PRO A 187 -19.07 -20.10 18.85
CA PRO A 187 -18.01 -19.16 19.23
C PRO A 187 -18.11 -17.82 18.48
N ALA A 188 -18.65 -17.83 17.26
CA ALA A 188 -18.88 -16.61 16.48
C ALA A 188 -19.95 -15.72 17.12
N LEU A 189 -21.03 -16.31 17.64
CA LEU A 189 -22.06 -15.56 18.34
C LEU A 189 -21.51 -14.92 19.63
N ALA A 190 -20.77 -15.70 20.43
CA ALA A 190 -20.16 -15.19 21.66
C ALA A 190 -19.20 -14.01 21.41
N ARG A 191 -18.37 -14.09 20.36
CA ARG A 191 -17.49 -12.98 19.95
C ARG A 191 -18.27 -11.74 19.50
N LEU A 192 -19.33 -11.93 18.71
CA LEU A 192 -20.18 -10.83 18.25
C LEU A 192 -20.95 -10.15 19.39
N GLN A 193 -21.45 -10.92 20.37
CA GLN A 193 -22.06 -10.35 21.58
C GLN A 193 -21.04 -9.59 22.44
N ARG A 194 -19.80 -10.08 22.53
CA ARG A 194 -18.72 -9.39 23.23
C ARG A 194 -18.40 -8.04 22.57
N ILE A 195 -18.40 -7.98 21.23
CA ILE A 195 -18.27 -6.72 20.47
C ILE A 195 -19.39 -5.75 20.84
N ASP A 196 -20.64 -6.21 20.86
CA ASP A 196 -21.81 -5.38 21.22
C ASP A 196 -21.71 -4.84 22.66
N ALA A 197 -21.30 -5.68 23.61
CA ALA A 197 -21.10 -5.27 25.00
C ALA A 197 -20.02 -4.18 25.13
N LEU A 198 -18.86 -4.40 24.48
CA LEU A 198 -17.74 -3.46 24.46
C LEU A 198 -18.09 -2.15 23.75
N ALA A 199 -19.05 -2.14 22.82
CA ALA A 199 -19.41 -0.95 22.06
C ALA A 199 -19.95 0.20 22.94
N SER A 200 -20.41 -0.10 24.16
CA SER A 200 -20.90 0.89 25.14
C SER A 200 -19.77 1.54 25.97
N ASP A 201 -18.59 0.92 26.03
CA ASP A 201 -17.43 1.43 26.77
C ASP A 201 -17.01 2.82 26.23
N PRO A 202 -16.82 3.84 27.10
CA PRO A 202 -16.41 5.17 26.67
C PRO A 202 -15.12 5.20 25.84
N SER A 203 -14.13 4.38 26.20
CA SER A 203 -12.85 4.27 25.49
C SER A 203 -13.06 3.63 24.11
N VAL A 204 -13.92 2.61 24.01
CA VAL A 204 -14.27 2.01 22.71
C VAL A 204 -15.05 2.99 21.83
N ARG A 205 -15.94 3.81 22.40
CA ARG A 205 -16.64 4.87 21.65
C ARG A 205 -15.66 5.92 21.12
N ARG A 206 -14.70 6.37 21.95
CA ARG A 206 -13.63 7.29 21.53
C ARG A 206 -12.76 6.68 20.43
N TYR A 207 -12.35 5.42 20.59
CA TYR A 207 -11.59 4.68 19.59
C TYR A 207 -12.31 4.63 18.24
N ARG A 208 -13.61 4.27 18.23
CA ARG A 208 -14.42 4.24 17.01
C ARG A 208 -14.58 5.62 16.37
N ALA A 209 -14.73 6.67 17.17
CA ALA A 209 -14.79 8.05 16.68
C ALA A 209 -13.48 8.49 16.02
N LEU A 210 -12.32 8.10 16.58
CA LEU A 210 -11.01 8.36 15.98
C LEU A 210 -10.83 7.62 14.66
N LEU A 211 -11.21 6.34 14.58
CA LEU A 211 -11.18 5.58 13.33
C LEU A 211 -12.06 6.21 12.24
N ALA A 212 -13.25 6.68 12.62
CA ALA A 212 -14.17 7.35 11.68
C ALA A 212 -13.60 8.66 11.10
N ARG A 213 -12.70 9.34 11.83
CA ARG A 213 -12.00 10.55 11.35
C ARG A 213 -10.83 10.23 10.40
N HIS A 214 -10.24 9.04 10.50
CA HIS A 214 -9.08 8.64 9.69
C HIS A 214 -9.45 8.20 8.27
N GLY A 215 -10.72 7.88 8.02
CA GLY A 215 -11.22 7.56 6.68
C GLY A 215 -12.57 6.84 6.70
N PRO A 216 -13.20 6.65 5.52
CA PRO A 216 -14.43 5.90 5.44
C PRO A 216 -14.20 4.45 5.85
N GLN A 217 -15.19 3.87 6.54
CA GLN A 217 -15.14 2.46 6.93
C GLN A 217 -15.08 1.57 5.69
N SER A 218 -14.25 0.53 5.72
CA SER A 218 -14.15 -0.45 4.64
C SER A 218 -15.55 -1.01 4.31
N GLY A 219 -15.90 -1.04 3.03
CA GLY A 219 -17.22 -1.49 2.57
C GLY A 219 -18.34 -0.45 2.68
N SER A 220 -18.08 0.75 3.21
CA SER A 220 -19.05 1.86 3.14
C SER A 220 -19.22 2.38 1.71
N ALA A 221 -20.38 2.97 1.41
CA ALA A 221 -20.65 3.58 0.10
C ALA A 221 -19.60 4.65 -0.26
N LEU A 222 -19.11 5.40 0.74
CA LEU A 222 -18.05 6.40 0.55
C LEU A 222 -16.70 5.76 0.20
N ALA A 223 -16.33 4.64 0.84
CA ALA A 223 -15.11 3.89 0.49
C ALA A 223 -15.20 3.31 -0.93
N VAL A 224 -16.38 2.81 -1.33
CA VAL A 224 -16.62 2.31 -2.70
C VAL A 224 -16.50 3.45 -3.72
N ALA A 225 -17.15 4.59 -3.47
CA ALA A 225 -17.10 5.75 -4.36
C ALA A 225 -15.66 6.28 -4.53
N GLN A 226 -14.92 6.43 -3.41
CA GLN A 226 -13.50 6.81 -3.45
C GLN A 226 -12.67 5.79 -4.23
N GLY A 227 -12.91 4.49 -4.03
CA GLY A 227 -12.22 3.43 -4.76
C GLY A 227 -12.48 3.48 -6.27
N VAL A 228 -13.70 3.82 -6.70
CA VAL A 228 -14.02 4.02 -8.12
C VAL A 228 -13.27 5.22 -8.69
N THR A 229 -13.29 6.37 -8.00
CA THR A 229 -12.57 7.58 -8.43
C THR A 229 -11.06 7.34 -8.52
N SER A 230 -10.46 6.70 -7.51
CA SER A 230 -9.03 6.36 -7.53
C SER A 230 -8.67 5.43 -8.70
N ARG A 231 -9.52 4.46 -9.03
CA ARG A 231 -9.33 3.56 -10.17
C ARG A 231 -9.41 4.31 -11.51
N GLN A 232 -10.41 5.18 -11.67
CA GLN A 232 -10.56 5.99 -12.89
C GLN A 232 -9.37 6.92 -13.09
N ARG A 233 -8.89 7.57 -12.03
CA ARG A 233 -7.68 8.40 -12.08
C ARG A 233 -6.46 7.56 -12.47
N GLY A 234 -6.24 6.41 -11.84
CA GLY A 234 -5.14 5.50 -12.19
C GLY A 234 -5.14 5.12 -13.68
N ALA A 235 -6.30 4.70 -14.20
CA ALA A 235 -6.45 4.36 -15.61
C ALA A 235 -6.18 5.54 -16.56
N ALA A 236 -6.54 6.77 -16.16
CA ALA A 236 -6.27 7.97 -16.94
C ALA A 236 -4.76 8.28 -16.99
N VAL A 237 -4.03 8.14 -15.87
CA VAL A 237 -2.58 8.32 -15.83
C VAL A 237 -1.86 7.25 -16.65
N GLU A 238 -2.31 5.98 -16.57
CA GLU A 238 -1.79 4.90 -17.43
C GLU A 238 -1.95 5.23 -18.92
N ALA A 239 -3.15 5.68 -19.33
CA ALA A 239 -3.43 6.02 -20.72
C ALA A 239 -2.57 7.21 -21.20
N ALA A 240 -2.45 8.26 -20.38
CA ALA A 240 -1.65 9.43 -20.72
C ALA A 240 -0.14 9.11 -20.78
N ALA A 241 0.36 8.26 -19.89
CA ALA A 241 1.75 7.79 -19.92
C ALA A 241 2.04 6.95 -21.17
N ALA A 242 1.11 6.06 -21.57
CA ALA A 242 1.22 5.29 -22.80
C ALA A 242 1.21 6.20 -24.04
N GLN A 243 0.32 7.20 -24.10
CA GLN A 243 0.27 8.17 -25.19
C GLN A 243 1.56 9.00 -25.31
N ALA A 244 2.14 9.41 -24.19
CA ALA A 244 3.42 10.13 -24.23
C ALA A 244 4.56 9.24 -24.73
N LEU A 245 4.55 7.95 -24.38
CA LEU A 245 5.51 6.98 -24.90
C LEU A 245 5.28 6.68 -26.39
N ASP A 246 4.03 6.68 -26.86
CA ASP A 246 3.71 6.58 -28.29
C ASP A 246 4.25 7.78 -29.06
N ALA A 247 4.18 8.99 -28.50
CA ALA A 247 4.80 10.18 -29.09
C ALA A 247 6.33 10.05 -29.18
N VAL A 248 6.98 9.45 -28.16
CA VAL A 248 8.41 9.11 -28.23
C VAL A 248 8.68 8.13 -29.39
N ALA A 249 7.91 7.06 -29.51
CA ALA A 249 8.08 6.05 -30.57
C ALA A 249 7.94 6.66 -31.97
N GLN A 250 6.88 7.44 -32.21
CA GLN A 250 6.67 8.15 -33.48
C GLN A 250 7.84 9.08 -33.80
N ARG A 251 8.41 9.71 -32.78
CA ARG A 251 9.52 10.63 -32.96
C ARG A 251 10.83 9.94 -33.30
N LEU A 252 11.07 8.78 -32.69
CA LEU A 252 12.20 7.92 -33.03
C LEU A 252 12.06 7.36 -34.45
N ASP A 253 10.87 6.87 -34.83
CA ASP A 253 10.57 6.40 -36.19
C ASP A 253 10.81 7.50 -37.24
N ALA A 254 10.36 8.73 -36.95
CA ALA A 254 10.57 9.88 -37.83
C ALA A 254 12.05 10.27 -37.96
N HIS A 255 12.83 10.11 -36.89
CA HIS A 255 14.27 10.38 -36.90
C HIS A 255 15.05 9.32 -37.68
N ASP A 256 14.67 8.05 -37.53
CA ASP A 256 15.31 6.91 -38.20
C ASP A 256 14.78 6.70 -39.64
N GLY A 257 13.72 7.42 -40.02
CA GLY A 257 13.10 7.38 -41.34
C GLY A 257 12.36 6.07 -41.65
N THR A 258 12.18 5.18 -40.65
CA THR A 258 11.53 3.87 -40.79
C THR A 258 10.77 3.50 -39.52
N PRO A 259 9.62 2.80 -39.62
CA PRO A 259 8.84 2.38 -38.46
C PRO A 259 9.50 1.17 -37.76
N ARG A 260 10.34 1.44 -36.76
CA ARG A 260 11.11 0.46 -35.96
C ARG A 260 10.61 0.36 -34.53
N TYR A 261 9.91 1.36 -34.01
CA TYR A 261 9.50 1.42 -32.61
C TYR A 261 8.01 1.10 -32.44
N ARG A 262 7.66 0.55 -31.27
CA ARG A 262 6.28 0.25 -30.90
C ARG A 262 6.10 0.38 -29.40
N VAL A 263 4.94 0.89 -28.98
CA VAL A 263 4.54 0.83 -27.57
C VAL A 263 3.56 -0.30 -27.35
N VAL A 264 3.71 -0.97 -26.21
CA VAL A 264 2.74 -1.91 -25.67
C VAL A 264 2.37 -1.54 -24.25
N THR A 265 1.17 -1.94 -23.83
CA THR A 265 0.62 -1.60 -22.51
C THR A 265 0.18 -2.84 -21.76
N SER A 266 0.22 -2.80 -20.42
CA SER A 266 -0.05 -3.93 -19.54
C SER A 266 0.77 -5.18 -19.92
N MET A 267 2.08 -5.01 -20.15
CA MET A 267 2.97 -6.10 -20.56
C MET A 267 3.22 -7.06 -19.39
N ARG A 268 2.67 -8.27 -19.46
CA ARG A 268 2.73 -9.30 -18.40
C ARG A 268 3.93 -10.21 -18.56
N VAL A 269 4.70 -10.36 -17.48
CA VAL A 269 5.88 -11.22 -17.43
C VAL A 269 5.46 -12.69 -17.50
N PRO A 270 5.93 -13.47 -18.49
CA PRO A 270 5.56 -14.88 -18.62
C PRO A 270 6.21 -15.74 -17.52
N SER A 271 5.52 -16.80 -17.12
CA SER A 271 6.02 -17.78 -16.13
C SER A 271 7.26 -18.54 -16.60
N ALA A 272 7.54 -18.54 -17.91
CA ALA A 272 8.72 -19.16 -18.51
C ALA A 272 10.04 -18.43 -18.18
N ILE A 273 9.99 -17.17 -17.73
CA ILE A 273 11.19 -16.48 -17.25
C ILE A 273 11.58 -17.05 -15.88
N PRO A 274 12.83 -17.52 -15.72
CA PRO A 274 13.28 -18.14 -14.48
C PRO A 274 13.35 -17.09 -13.37
N GLY A 275 13.18 -17.55 -12.12
CA GLY A 275 13.30 -16.72 -10.93
C GLY A 275 12.00 -16.56 -10.14
N PRO A 276 12.08 -15.96 -8.94
CA PRO A 276 10.93 -15.78 -8.07
C PRO A 276 10.03 -14.65 -8.60
N HIS A 277 8.79 -15.00 -8.93
CA HIS A 277 7.73 -14.04 -9.27
C HIS A 277 7.08 -13.42 -8.02
N ASP A 278 7.26 -14.03 -6.84
CA ASP A 278 6.66 -13.54 -5.60
C ASP A 278 7.19 -12.14 -5.24
N ARG A 279 6.26 -11.24 -4.92
CA ARG A 279 6.50 -9.82 -4.59
C ARG A 279 7.22 -9.02 -5.68
N ALA A 280 7.51 -9.60 -6.85
CA ALA A 280 8.08 -8.91 -7.98
C ALA A 280 7.00 -8.14 -8.74
N LYS A 281 7.43 -7.19 -9.57
CA LYS A 281 6.55 -6.59 -10.55
C LYS A 281 6.45 -7.52 -11.76
N THR A 282 5.23 -7.92 -12.10
CA THR A 282 4.94 -8.90 -13.16
C THR A 282 4.05 -8.34 -14.27
N GLU A 283 3.74 -7.05 -14.22
CA GLU A 283 2.99 -6.31 -15.24
C GLU A 283 3.57 -4.89 -15.31
N TRP A 284 3.86 -4.41 -16.52
CA TRP A 284 4.39 -3.07 -16.80
C TRP A 284 3.37 -2.23 -17.54
N ASP A 285 3.18 -0.97 -17.11
CA ASP A 285 2.07 -0.15 -17.59
C ASP A 285 2.24 0.23 -19.07
N ALA A 286 3.42 0.70 -19.46
CA ALA A 286 3.78 0.94 -20.84
C ALA A 286 5.26 0.59 -21.11
N VAL A 287 5.54 0.05 -22.30
CA VAL A 287 6.88 -0.43 -22.68
C VAL A 287 7.18 -0.01 -24.10
N LEU A 288 8.35 0.61 -24.31
CA LEU A 288 8.87 0.95 -25.62
C LEU A 288 9.72 -0.21 -26.14
N LEU A 289 9.33 -0.68 -27.31
CA LEU A 289 9.97 -1.78 -28.01
C LEU A 289 10.63 -1.28 -29.29
N GLU A 290 11.79 -1.82 -29.63
CA GLU A 290 12.45 -1.64 -30.92
C GLU A 290 12.49 -2.98 -31.65
N ARG A 291 12.27 -2.97 -32.96
CA ARG A 291 12.33 -4.16 -33.79
C ARG A 291 13.77 -4.70 -33.87
N ALA A 292 13.96 -5.96 -33.51
CA ALA A 292 15.27 -6.60 -33.44
C ALA A 292 15.82 -7.06 -34.80
N ASN A 293 14.94 -7.53 -35.70
CA ASN A 293 15.27 -7.97 -37.06
C ASN A 293 14.13 -7.62 -38.02
N ASP A 294 14.45 -6.97 -39.14
CA ASP A 294 13.48 -6.56 -40.16
C ASP A 294 13.04 -7.71 -41.09
N ASP A 295 13.83 -8.78 -41.18
CA ASP A 295 13.62 -9.91 -42.11
C ASP A 295 12.84 -11.12 -41.53
N ALA A 296 12.39 -11.05 -40.28
CA ALA A 296 11.68 -12.17 -39.65
C ALA A 296 10.21 -12.25 -40.09
N GLN A 297 9.72 -13.45 -40.42
CA GLN A 297 8.30 -13.72 -40.75
C GLN A 297 7.31 -13.24 -39.68
N ALA A 298 7.75 -13.19 -38.42
CA ALA A 298 7.02 -12.56 -37.31
C ALA A 298 7.98 -11.60 -36.57
N PRO A 299 7.58 -10.35 -36.30
CA PRO A 299 8.46 -9.36 -35.71
C PRO A 299 8.86 -9.78 -34.28
N VAL A 300 10.16 -9.74 -34.01
CA VAL A 300 10.76 -9.93 -32.69
C VAL A 300 11.28 -8.58 -32.20
N TRP A 301 11.11 -8.31 -30.91
CA TRP A 301 11.33 -7.00 -30.32
C TRP A 301 12.39 -7.03 -29.22
N ASN A 302 13.11 -5.92 -29.07
CA ASN A 302 13.96 -5.62 -27.93
C ASN A 302 13.22 -4.65 -26.99
N VAL A 303 13.39 -4.82 -25.67
CA VAL A 303 12.93 -3.82 -24.70
C VAL A 303 13.92 -2.66 -24.68
N CYS A 304 13.44 -1.45 -24.94
CA CYS A 304 14.25 -0.24 -24.91
C CYS A 304 14.01 0.59 -23.66
N PHE A 305 12.76 0.70 -23.20
CA PHE A 305 12.42 1.55 -22.06
C PHE A 305 11.11 1.13 -21.40
N LEU A 306 11.05 1.25 -20.07
CA LEU A 306 9.90 0.87 -19.25
C LEU A 306 9.28 2.11 -18.60
N VAL A 307 7.95 2.19 -18.58
CA VAL A 307 7.22 3.30 -17.95
C VAL A 307 6.18 2.77 -16.98
N GLU A 308 6.11 3.44 -15.83
CA GLU A 308 5.17 3.17 -14.76
C GLU A 308 4.34 4.39 -14.43
N ALA A 309 3.02 4.26 -14.52
CA ALA A 309 2.08 5.32 -14.21
C ALA A 309 1.77 5.32 -12.71
N LYS A 310 1.95 6.47 -12.04
CA LYS A 310 1.63 6.63 -10.63
C LYS A 310 0.75 7.85 -10.41
N ALA A 311 -0.33 7.66 -9.68
CA ALA A 311 -1.27 8.72 -9.35
C ALA A 311 -0.68 9.79 -8.41
N SER A 312 0.42 9.46 -7.70
CA SER A 312 1.16 10.38 -6.84
C SER A 312 2.59 9.88 -6.60
N ALA A 313 3.44 10.77 -6.10
CA ALA A 313 4.83 10.42 -5.79
C ALA A 313 4.99 9.50 -4.56
N ASP A 314 4.08 9.60 -3.60
CA ASP A 314 4.04 8.69 -2.44
C ASP A 314 3.74 7.26 -2.89
N ALA A 315 2.84 7.08 -3.86
CA ALA A 315 2.54 5.76 -4.42
C ALA A 315 3.77 5.14 -5.09
N ALA A 316 4.57 5.94 -5.80
CA ALA A 316 5.80 5.49 -6.43
C ALA A 316 6.85 4.99 -5.41
N THR A 317 6.95 5.64 -4.24
CA THR A 317 7.93 5.28 -3.19
C THR A 317 7.72 3.87 -2.65
N THR A 318 6.46 3.43 -2.51
CA THR A 318 6.13 2.07 -2.05
C THR A 318 6.32 1.00 -3.14
N ASP A 319 6.33 1.41 -4.41
CA ASP A 319 6.46 0.52 -5.57
C ASP A 319 7.90 0.19 -5.93
N LEU A 320 8.87 1.07 -5.66
CA LEU A 320 10.27 0.89 -6.08
C LEU A 320 10.89 -0.48 -5.72
N PRO A 321 10.72 -1.02 -4.49
CA PRO A 321 11.27 -2.34 -4.18
C PRO A 321 10.65 -3.46 -5.02
N ARG A 322 9.37 -3.34 -5.39
CA ARG A 322 8.67 -4.28 -6.27
C ARG A 322 9.16 -4.14 -7.71
N LEU A 323 9.34 -2.90 -8.17
CA LEU A 323 9.88 -2.57 -9.48
C LEU A 323 11.30 -3.15 -9.66
N GLN A 324 12.20 -2.90 -8.72
CA GLN A 324 13.58 -3.43 -8.76
C GLN A 324 13.61 -4.98 -8.70
N ARG A 325 12.66 -5.63 -8.02
CA ARG A 325 12.51 -7.09 -8.11
C ARG A 325 12.03 -7.54 -9.48
N GLY A 326 11.12 -6.79 -10.11
CA GLY A 326 10.65 -7.05 -11.47
C GLY A 326 11.75 -6.91 -12.52
N LEU A 327 12.57 -5.85 -12.45
CA LEU A 327 13.75 -5.69 -13.32
C LEU A 327 14.74 -6.84 -13.15
N ARG A 328 15.04 -7.23 -11.90
CA ARG A 328 15.91 -8.39 -11.62
C ARG A 328 15.32 -9.71 -12.11
N LEU A 329 14.00 -9.86 -12.12
CA LEU A 329 13.33 -11.03 -12.68
C LEU A 329 13.50 -11.07 -14.21
N LEU A 330 13.25 -9.95 -14.90
CA LEU A 330 13.47 -9.85 -16.34
C LEU A 330 14.93 -10.11 -16.72
N ALA A 331 15.87 -9.60 -15.92
CA ALA A 331 17.31 -9.80 -16.12
C ALA A 331 17.78 -11.27 -15.98
N GLN A 332 16.92 -12.18 -15.51
CA GLN A 332 17.20 -13.63 -15.47
C GLN A 332 16.83 -14.35 -16.77
N ALA A 333 16.25 -13.64 -17.75
CA ALA A 333 15.92 -14.23 -19.05
C ALA A 333 17.15 -14.84 -19.73
N ASP A 334 16.95 -15.99 -20.38
CA ASP A 334 17.97 -16.62 -21.21
C ASP A 334 18.16 -15.84 -22.50
N GLY A 335 19.40 -15.43 -22.79
CA GLY A 335 19.76 -14.56 -23.91
C GLY A 335 19.36 -15.11 -25.27
N ASP A 336 19.38 -16.45 -25.42
CA ASP A 336 19.11 -17.14 -26.68
C ASP A 336 17.63 -17.50 -26.85
N THR A 337 16.79 -17.18 -25.86
CA THR A 337 15.35 -17.48 -25.87
C THR A 337 14.52 -16.28 -26.31
N VAL A 338 13.45 -16.51 -27.08
CA VAL A 338 12.42 -15.51 -27.39
C VAL A 338 11.17 -15.78 -26.57
N TYR A 339 10.79 -14.83 -25.73
CA TYR A 339 9.66 -14.95 -24.81
C TYR A 339 8.39 -14.30 -25.38
N SER A 340 7.23 -14.89 -25.11
CA SER A 340 5.93 -14.32 -25.45
C SER A 340 5.34 -13.60 -24.25
N PHE A 341 5.06 -12.30 -24.39
CA PHE A 341 4.42 -11.47 -23.37
C PHE A 341 2.98 -11.15 -23.76
N ASP A 342 2.05 -11.28 -22.83
CA ASP A 342 0.67 -10.82 -23.01
C ASP A 342 0.58 -9.30 -22.80
N THR A 343 -0.08 -8.59 -23.71
CA THR A 343 -0.28 -7.13 -23.67
C THR A 343 -1.71 -6.79 -24.09
N ARG A 344 -2.16 -5.53 -23.90
CA ARG A 344 -3.46 -5.08 -24.44
C ARG A 344 -3.50 -5.10 -25.97
N GLN A 345 -2.35 -5.02 -26.63
CA GLN A 345 -2.21 -5.03 -28.09
C GLN A 345 -1.97 -6.45 -28.66
N GLY A 346 -2.21 -7.49 -27.85
CA GLY A 346 -1.96 -8.89 -28.20
C GLY A 346 -0.60 -9.40 -27.74
N ALA A 347 -0.31 -10.67 -28.02
CA ALA A 347 0.96 -11.28 -27.65
C ALA A 347 2.12 -10.65 -28.45
N VAL A 348 3.21 -10.29 -27.75
CA VAL A 348 4.44 -9.79 -28.37
C VAL A 348 5.64 -10.67 -28.04
N ARG A 349 6.53 -10.84 -29.02
CA ARG A 349 7.72 -11.68 -28.92
C ARG A 349 8.94 -10.83 -28.62
N VAL A 350 9.58 -11.06 -27.48
CA VAL A 350 10.69 -10.26 -26.96
C VAL A 350 11.95 -11.10 -26.83
N THR A 351 13.11 -10.56 -27.22
CA THR A 351 14.40 -11.24 -27.09
C THR A 351 14.81 -11.32 -25.62
N GLY A 352 15.23 -12.50 -25.18
CA GLY A 352 15.80 -12.67 -23.84
C GLY A 352 17.10 -11.90 -23.66
N ALA A 353 17.89 -11.70 -24.73
CA ALA A 353 19.08 -10.85 -24.70
C ALA A 353 18.77 -9.40 -24.26
N SER A 354 17.68 -8.80 -24.75
CA SER A 354 17.30 -7.44 -24.33
C SER A 354 16.83 -7.39 -22.88
N LEU A 355 16.10 -8.42 -22.43
CA LEU A 355 15.66 -8.54 -21.03
C LEU A 355 16.85 -8.74 -20.08
N GLY A 356 17.80 -9.61 -20.44
CA GLY A 356 19.02 -9.90 -19.71
C GLY A 356 20.00 -8.73 -19.61
N ALA A 357 19.82 -7.70 -20.45
CA ALA A 357 20.61 -6.47 -20.41
C ALA A 357 20.08 -5.44 -19.40
N LEU A 358 18.84 -5.58 -18.89
CA LEU A 358 18.25 -4.69 -17.90
C LEU A 358 19.04 -4.73 -16.58
N THR A 359 19.18 -3.58 -15.94
CA THR A 359 19.95 -3.41 -14.71
C THR A 359 19.14 -2.72 -13.61
N THR A 360 19.59 -2.91 -12.36
CA THR A 360 19.04 -2.21 -11.18
C THR A 360 20.06 -1.29 -10.52
N ASP A 361 21.21 -1.07 -11.16
CA ASP A 361 22.21 -0.12 -10.71
C ASP A 361 21.62 1.31 -10.67
N GLU A 362 21.86 2.03 -9.56
CA GLU A 362 21.23 3.34 -9.31
C GLU A 362 21.61 4.37 -10.37
N ALA A 363 22.84 4.33 -10.90
CA ALA A 363 23.31 5.31 -11.88
C ALA A 363 22.71 5.08 -13.27
N THR A 364 22.40 3.83 -13.64
CA THR A 364 21.82 3.49 -14.94
C THR A 364 20.30 3.39 -14.92
N LEU A 365 19.67 3.21 -13.75
CA LEU A 365 18.23 3.00 -13.63
C LEU A 365 17.35 4.05 -14.35
N PRO A 366 17.68 5.36 -14.36
CA PRO A 366 16.90 6.36 -15.12
C PRO A 366 16.89 6.15 -16.64
N ARG A 367 17.77 5.29 -17.16
CA ARG A 367 17.85 4.88 -18.57
C ARG A 367 17.04 3.61 -18.86
N GLU A 368 16.64 2.87 -17.83
CA GLU A 368 15.85 1.64 -17.98
C GLU A 368 14.35 1.91 -17.77
N VAL A 369 14.04 2.79 -16.82
CA VAL A 369 12.68 2.96 -16.31
C VAL A 369 12.38 4.38 -15.85
N MET A 370 11.12 4.78 -15.98
CA MET A 370 10.62 6.06 -15.48
C MET A 370 9.24 5.92 -14.84
N TYR A 371 8.99 6.73 -13.81
CA TYR A 371 7.66 6.92 -13.26
C TYR A 371 7.00 8.15 -13.89
N CYS A 372 5.87 7.96 -14.56
CA CYS A 372 5.03 9.03 -15.08
C CYS A 372 3.96 9.41 -14.06
N CYS A 373 3.75 10.71 -13.87
CA CYS A 373 2.71 11.24 -13.00
C CYS A 373 2.02 12.45 -13.66
N ASP A 374 0.73 12.62 -13.42
CA ASP A 374 -0.06 13.76 -13.88
C ASP A 374 -0.20 14.86 -12.81
N GLU A 375 0.10 14.54 -11.55
CA GLU A 375 -0.06 15.43 -10.41
C GLU A 375 1.04 16.49 -10.34
N ARG A 376 0.72 17.72 -9.95
CA ARG A 376 1.75 18.75 -9.78
C ARG A 376 2.73 18.38 -8.68
N ALA A 377 4.02 18.65 -8.91
CA ALA A 377 5.03 18.48 -7.88
C ALA A 377 4.74 19.37 -6.66
N GLU A 378 4.95 18.81 -5.47
CA GLU A 378 4.81 19.51 -4.20
C GLU A 378 5.83 20.65 -4.08
N VAL A 379 5.41 21.80 -3.53
CA VAL A 379 6.34 22.92 -3.23
C VAL A 379 7.28 22.54 -2.10
N THR A 380 6.78 21.81 -1.10
CA THR A 380 7.52 21.35 0.08
C THR A 380 7.35 19.84 0.25
N PRO A 381 8.23 19.02 -0.36
CA PRO A 381 8.08 17.57 -0.34
C PRO A 381 8.23 17.01 1.07
N ARG A 382 7.38 16.04 1.42
CA ARG A 382 7.49 15.34 2.72
C ARG A 382 8.69 14.40 2.70
N LEU A 383 9.68 14.67 3.54
CA LEU A 383 10.93 13.87 3.58
C LEU A 383 10.82 12.60 4.42
N LEU A 384 9.82 12.49 5.29
CA LEU A 384 9.51 11.29 6.05
C LEU A 384 8.18 10.74 5.55
N GLY A 385 8.24 9.61 4.85
CA GLY A 385 7.04 8.95 4.31
C GLY A 385 6.05 8.53 5.41
N ALA A 386 4.76 8.50 5.07
CA ALA A 386 3.69 8.16 6.03
C ALA A 386 3.88 6.79 6.69
N ALA A 387 4.36 5.79 5.94
CA ALA A 387 4.65 4.45 6.47
C ALA A 387 5.78 4.48 7.52
N SER A 388 6.90 5.14 7.22
CA SER A 388 8.03 5.28 8.15
C SER A 388 7.65 6.09 9.39
N ARG A 389 6.88 7.18 9.20
CA ARG A 389 6.31 7.96 10.31
C ARG A 389 5.43 7.08 11.20
N MET A 390 4.50 6.33 10.63
CA MET A 390 3.59 5.48 11.39
C MET A 390 4.33 4.33 12.08
N GLN A 391 5.37 3.75 11.46
CA GLN A 391 6.22 2.73 12.10
C GLN A 391 6.95 3.29 13.33
N LEU A 392 7.49 4.52 13.24
CA LEU A 392 8.13 5.21 14.36
C LEU A 392 7.12 5.54 15.47
N LEU A 393 5.95 6.05 15.12
CA LEU A 393 4.90 6.40 16.08
C LEU A 393 4.32 5.16 16.77
N CYS A 394 4.08 4.07 16.04
CA CYS A 394 3.53 2.83 16.59
C CYS A 394 4.58 1.89 17.20
N ALA A 395 5.85 2.31 17.30
CA ALA A 395 6.85 1.57 18.06
C ALA A 395 6.44 1.49 19.54
N GLN A 396 6.76 0.38 20.20
CA GLN A 396 6.34 0.14 21.59
C GLN A 396 6.75 1.29 22.52
N ALA A 397 8.01 1.72 22.48
CA ALA A 397 8.50 2.84 23.29
C ALA A 397 7.82 4.19 22.96
N SER A 398 7.39 4.41 21.71
CA SER A 398 6.63 5.61 21.33
C SER A 398 5.23 5.60 21.90
N LEU A 399 4.57 4.43 21.93
CA LEU A 399 3.27 4.25 22.57
C LEU A 399 3.40 4.43 24.09
N ASP A 400 4.39 3.80 24.73
CA ASP A 400 4.64 3.95 26.18
C ASP A 400 4.93 5.41 26.57
N TYR A 401 5.70 6.12 25.73
CA TYR A 401 5.97 7.55 25.89
C TYR A 401 4.69 8.38 25.79
N ALA A 402 3.89 8.17 24.73
CA ALA A 402 2.63 8.88 24.52
C ALA A 402 1.63 8.64 25.66
N SER A 403 1.52 7.40 26.12
CA SER A 403 0.66 7.00 27.24
C SER A 403 1.08 7.64 28.56
N THR A 404 2.39 7.69 28.84
CA THR A 404 2.93 8.36 30.03
C THR A 404 2.66 9.86 29.98
N LEU A 405 2.91 10.48 28.81
CA LEU A 405 2.65 11.88 28.56
C LEU A 405 1.17 12.24 28.79
N LEU A 406 0.24 11.45 28.25
CA LEU A 406 -1.20 11.70 28.42
C LEU A 406 -1.69 11.52 29.86
N ARG A 407 -1.07 10.60 30.62
CA ARG A 407 -1.44 10.34 32.02
C ARG A 407 -0.89 11.37 33.00
N THR A 408 0.34 11.82 32.78
CA THR A 408 1.09 12.58 33.78
C THR A 408 1.44 14.00 33.34
N GLY A 409 1.23 14.34 32.06
CA GLY A 409 1.57 15.63 31.48
C GLY A 409 3.05 15.79 31.13
N ASP A 410 3.91 14.86 31.58
CA ASP A 410 5.34 14.86 31.33
C ASP A 410 5.85 13.44 31.04
N ALA A 411 6.83 13.29 30.17
CA ALA A 411 7.44 12.00 29.86
C ALA A 411 8.89 12.22 29.46
N ASP A 412 9.80 11.44 30.06
CA ASP A 412 11.23 11.52 29.77
C ASP A 412 11.52 11.08 28.32
N PRO A 413 11.99 11.98 27.44
CA PRO A 413 12.31 11.64 26.06
C PRO A 413 13.36 10.54 25.93
N ARG A 414 14.23 10.34 26.93
CA ARG A 414 15.29 9.31 26.89
C ARG A 414 14.75 7.90 26.70
N MET A 415 13.50 7.64 27.09
CA MET A 415 12.81 6.37 26.82
C MET A 415 12.75 6.01 25.33
N LEU A 416 12.79 7.00 24.45
CA LEU A 416 12.75 6.81 22.99
C LEU A 416 14.11 6.40 22.41
N GLY A 417 15.19 6.45 23.20
CA GLY A 417 16.55 6.07 22.75
C GLY A 417 16.64 4.65 22.22
N VAL A 418 15.84 3.72 22.76
CA VAL A 418 15.79 2.32 22.28
C VAL A 418 15.34 2.20 20.83
N ILE A 419 14.58 3.17 20.31
CA ILE A 419 14.17 3.19 18.90
C ILE A 419 15.35 3.54 18.00
N TRP A 420 16.24 4.43 18.45
CA TRP A 420 17.46 4.76 17.73
C TRP A 420 18.38 3.53 17.61
N GLU A 421 18.62 2.85 18.73
CA GLU A 421 19.43 1.62 18.76
C GLU A 421 18.85 0.55 17.83
N ALA A 422 17.52 0.36 17.87
CA ALA A 422 16.85 -0.58 17.00
C ALA A 422 16.91 -0.16 15.52
N LEU A 423 16.81 1.13 15.22
CA LEU A 423 16.87 1.68 13.87
C LEU A 423 18.20 1.38 13.18
N ILE A 424 19.31 1.51 13.90
CA ILE A 424 20.66 1.31 13.34
C ILE A 424 21.11 -0.16 13.41
N GLY A 425 20.56 -0.96 14.32
CA GLY A 425 21.02 -2.33 14.59
C GLY A 425 20.12 -3.47 14.13
N VAL A 426 18.80 -3.24 13.97
CA VAL A 426 17.83 -4.33 13.76
C VAL A 426 17.29 -4.35 12.33
N PRO A 427 17.34 -5.50 11.60
CA PRO A 427 16.93 -5.58 10.19
C PRO A 427 15.49 -5.13 9.89
N GLN A 428 14.57 -5.27 10.84
CA GLN A 428 13.16 -4.86 10.67
C GLN A 428 12.98 -3.35 10.47
N TRP A 429 13.97 -2.55 10.87
CA TRP A 429 13.96 -1.09 10.71
C TRP A 429 14.63 -0.63 9.42
N ARG A 430 15.11 -1.56 8.59
CA ARG A 430 15.83 -1.24 7.34
C ARG A 430 15.01 -0.34 6.40
N SER A 431 13.70 -0.56 6.28
CA SER A 431 12.83 0.32 5.48
C SER A 431 12.84 1.77 5.96
N VAL A 432 12.84 1.97 7.28
CA VAL A 432 12.89 3.30 7.90
C VAL A 432 14.28 3.92 7.75
N LEU A 433 15.33 3.14 7.99
CA LEU A 433 16.72 3.59 7.84
C LEU A 433 17.03 4.05 6.40
N HIS A 434 16.49 3.35 5.40
CA HIS A 434 16.70 3.67 3.98
C HIS A 434 15.64 4.61 3.38
N GLN A 435 14.68 5.10 4.18
CA GLN A 435 13.48 5.78 3.67
C GLN A 435 13.79 6.98 2.78
N TYR A 436 14.78 7.81 3.15
CA TYR A 436 15.16 8.99 2.36
C TYR A 436 15.87 8.60 1.07
N SER A 437 16.82 7.66 1.13
CA SER A 437 17.52 7.16 -0.07
C SER A 437 16.56 6.57 -1.10
N THR A 438 15.55 5.81 -0.64
CA THR A 438 14.48 5.26 -1.49
C THR A 438 13.62 6.38 -2.09
N LEU A 439 13.19 7.34 -1.26
CA LEU A 439 12.42 8.50 -1.73
C LEU A 439 13.18 9.29 -2.79
N ARG A 440 14.46 9.59 -2.54
CA ARG A 440 15.34 10.30 -3.49
C ARG A 440 15.40 9.55 -4.82
N GLN A 441 15.68 8.25 -4.80
CA GLN A 441 15.76 7.44 -6.01
C GLN A 441 14.45 7.45 -6.80
N VAL A 442 13.30 7.33 -6.13
CA VAL A 442 11.99 7.44 -6.81
C VAL A 442 11.79 8.81 -7.43
N ARG A 443 12.07 9.89 -6.68
CA ARG A 443 11.88 11.26 -7.14
C ARG A 443 12.80 11.60 -8.32
N GLU A 444 13.97 10.98 -8.41
CA GLU A 444 14.86 11.05 -9.58
C GLU A 444 14.25 10.38 -10.83
N LEU A 445 13.54 9.27 -10.66
CA LEU A 445 12.88 8.54 -11.75
C LEU A 445 11.54 9.16 -12.16
N MET A 446 10.99 10.10 -11.38
CA MET A 446 9.68 10.67 -11.63
C MET A 446 9.71 11.85 -12.62
N VAL A 447 8.80 11.81 -13.57
CA VAL A 447 8.60 12.84 -14.60
C VAL A 447 7.11 13.12 -14.75
N ARG A 448 6.79 14.40 -14.97
CA ARG A 448 5.41 14.80 -15.26
C ARG A 448 5.13 14.59 -16.73
N ILE A 449 3.96 14.05 -17.05
CA ILE A 449 3.61 13.71 -18.45
C ILE A 449 3.73 14.92 -19.38
N ASP A 450 3.24 16.09 -18.96
CA ASP A 450 3.38 17.34 -19.74
C ASP A 450 4.84 17.72 -20.01
N ASP A 451 5.73 17.57 -19.02
CA ASP A 451 7.14 17.95 -19.18
C ASP A 451 7.86 16.95 -20.12
N LEU A 452 7.42 15.69 -20.16
CA LEU A 452 7.91 14.70 -21.13
C LEU A 452 7.49 15.07 -22.56
N LEU A 453 6.22 15.44 -22.77
CA LEU A 453 5.72 15.88 -24.08
C LEU A 453 6.51 17.10 -24.60
N VAL A 454 6.73 18.10 -23.75
CA VAL A 454 7.56 19.26 -24.10
C VAL A 454 8.98 18.84 -24.50
N ALA A 455 9.61 17.91 -23.78
CA ALA A 455 10.95 17.45 -24.11
C ALA A 455 11.03 16.69 -25.46
N ILE A 456 9.94 16.01 -25.85
CA ILE A 456 9.83 15.33 -27.16
C ILE A 456 9.76 16.36 -28.29
N ASP A 457 8.98 17.42 -28.10
CA ASP A 457 8.83 18.54 -29.04
C ASP A 457 10.12 19.35 -29.15
N ASP A 458 10.78 19.66 -28.03
CA ASP A 458 12.04 20.41 -28.01
C ASP A 458 13.18 19.65 -28.67
N ALA A 459 13.18 18.32 -28.58
CA ALA A 459 14.15 17.51 -29.31
C ALA A 459 13.93 17.53 -30.84
N ALA A 460 12.87 18.20 -31.33
CA ALA A 460 12.46 18.27 -32.74
C ALA A 460 12.97 19.49 -33.46
N ALA A 461 13.12 20.56 -32.69
CA ALA A 461 13.90 21.73 -33.06
C ALA A 461 15.40 21.37 -33.12
#